data_AF-A0A7Z9XEN2-F1
#
_entry.id   AF-A0A7Z9XEN2-F1
#
_cell.length_a   1.000
_cell.length_b   1.000
_cell.length_c   1.000
_cell.angle_alpha   90.00
_cell.angle_beta   90.00
_cell.angle_gamma   90.00
#
_symmetry.space_group_name_H-M   'P 1'
#
loop_
_entity.id
_entity.type
_entity.pdbx_description
1 polymer ?
#
loop_
_entity_poly.entity_id
_entity_poly.type
_entity_poly.pdbx_seq_one_letter_code
_entity_poly.pdbx_strand_id
1 'polypeptide(L)'
;MDVRTLQISLSEERFQDLQDRAMMEQKSINELVSDIIDQWLSPGLITLESVLSEFQDELDETDRSVGELERLYQEYYSHAENDLTLVQNMRDAQMRAFAVNEGV
;
A
#
# COMPACT_ATOMS: atom_id res chain seq x y z
N MET A 1 -8.90 -18.34 -28.81
CA MET A 1 -8.48 -16.93 -28.77
C MET A 1 -9.74 -16.09 -28.82
N ASP A 2 -10.08 -15.40 -27.74
CA ASP A 2 -11.19 -14.44 -27.73
C ASP A 2 -10.75 -13.17 -28.46
N VAL A 3 -11.31 -12.94 -29.65
CA VAL A 3 -11.13 -11.67 -30.36
C VAL A 3 -12.11 -10.67 -29.78
N ARG A 4 -11.61 -9.69 -29.01
CA ARG A 4 -12.44 -8.58 -28.52
C ARG A 4 -12.48 -7.49 -29.58
N THR A 5 -13.68 -7.17 -30.05
CA THR A 5 -13.88 -6.07 -31.01
C THR A 5 -13.96 -4.74 -30.25
N LEU A 6 -13.11 -3.78 -30.63
CA LEU A 6 -13.17 -2.41 -30.14
C LEU A 6 -13.89 -1.54 -31.18
N GLN A 7 -14.97 -0.86 -30.78
CA GLN A 7 -15.63 0.15 -31.61
C GLN A 7 -15.15 1.53 -31.19
N ILE A 8 -14.59 2.28 -32.13
CA ILE A 8 -14.09 3.64 -31.91
C ILE A 8 -14.86 4.57 -32.85
N SER A 9 -15.50 5.59 -32.29
CA SER A 9 -16.13 6.66 -33.07
C SER A 9 -15.15 7.82 -33.20
N LEU A 10 -14.80 8.16 -34.44
CA LEU A 10 -13.92 9.29 -34.77
C LEU A 10 -14.73 10.36 -35.50
N SER A 11 -14.32 11.62 -35.36
CA SER A 11 -14.79 12.65 -36.29
C SER A 11 -14.24 12.39 -37.69
N GLU A 12 -14.92 12.93 -38.71
CA GLU A 12 -14.54 12.73 -40.11
C GLU A 12 -13.12 13.25 -40.42
N GLU A 13 -12.75 14.40 -39.85
CA GLU A 13 -11.39 14.94 -39.91
C GLU A 13 -10.35 13.97 -39.31
N ARG A 14 -10.61 13.43 -38.12
CA ARG A 14 -9.71 12.48 -37.46
C ARG A 14 -9.61 11.15 -38.20
N PHE A 15 -10.69 10.73 -38.84
CA PHE A 15 -10.69 9.53 -39.67
C PHE A 15 -9.88 9.74 -40.95
N GLN A 16 -9.97 10.92 -41.57
CA GLN A 16 -9.18 11.27 -42.74
C GLN A 16 -7.67 11.33 -42.41
N ASP A 17 -7.29 11.98 -41.32
CA ASP A 17 -5.90 12.00 -40.83
C ASP A 17 -5.35 10.56 -40.66
N LEU A 18 -6.19 9.67 -40.12
CA LEU A 18 -5.84 8.30 -39.85
C LEU A 18 -5.71 7.47 -41.14
N GLN A 19 -6.56 7.73 -42.13
CA GLN A 19 -6.45 7.15 -43.48
C GLN A 19 -5.18 7.60 -44.19
N ASP A 20 -4.89 8.89 -44.18
CA ASP A 20 -3.72 9.46 -44.85
C ASP A 20 -2.44 8.87 -44.23
N ARG A 21 -2.41 8.75 -42.91
CA ARG A 21 -1.30 8.12 -42.19
C ARG A 21 -1.17 6.63 -42.48
N ALA A 22 -2.28 5.88 -42.50
CA ALA A 22 -2.28 4.46 -42.83
C ALA A 22 -1.75 4.22 -44.25
N MET A 23 -2.10 5.10 -45.20
CA MET A 23 -1.60 5.08 -46.57
C MET A 23 -0.09 5.38 -46.63
N MET A 24 0.38 6.40 -45.90
CA MET A 24 1.82 6.72 -45.82
C MET A 24 2.64 5.57 -45.24
N GLU A 25 2.12 4.89 -44.23
CA GLU A 25 2.78 3.77 -43.57
C GLU A 25 2.57 2.42 -44.30
N GLN A 26 1.83 2.39 -45.41
CA GLN A 26 1.44 1.18 -46.15
C GLN A 26 0.80 0.09 -45.26
N LYS A 27 -0.02 0.52 -44.31
CA LYS A 27 -0.72 -0.35 -43.35
C LYS A 27 -2.22 -0.24 -43.53
N SER A 28 -2.94 -1.29 -43.12
CA SER A 28 -4.37 -1.14 -42.89
C SER A 28 -4.61 -0.21 -41.69
N ILE A 29 -5.78 0.44 -41.66
CA ILE A 29 -6.22 1.24 -40.52
C ILE A 29 -6.18 0.43 -39.22
N ASN A 30 -6.58 -0.84 -39.27
CA ASN A 30 -6.59 -1.71 -38.09
C ASN A 30 -5.17 -1.99 -37.57
N GLU A 31 -4.20 -2.23 -38.45
CA GLU A 31 -2.80 -2.42 -38.06
C GLU A 31 -2.23 -1.13 -37.45
N LEU A 32 -2.48 0.03 -38.07
CA LEU A 32 -2.04 1.31 -37.52
C LEU A 32 -2.65 1.61 -36.15
N VAL A 33 -3.94 1.34 -35.97
CA VAL A 33 -4.63 1.54 -34.68
C VAL A 33 -4.07 0.59 -33.61
N SER A 34 -3.84 -0.68 -33.95
CA SER A 34 -3.18 -1.62 -33.04
C SER A 34 -1.79 -1.16 -32.63
N ASP A 35 -0.97 -0.70 -33.58
CA ASP A 35 0.37 -0.18 -33.28
C ASP A 35 0.32 1.05 -32.35
N ILE A 36 -0.62 1.97 -32.58
CA ILE A 36 -0.80 3.15 -31.72
C ILE A 36 -1.23 2.72 -30.31
N ILE A 37 -2.18 1.79 -30.20
CA ILE A 37 -2.65 1.22 -28.93
C ILE A 37 -1.48 0.59 -28.18
N ASP A 38 -0.71 -0.28 -28.83
CA ASP A 38 0.42 -0.98 -28.22
C ASP A 38 1.51 0.00 -27.78
N GLN A 39 1.83 0.99 -28.61
CA GLN A 39 2.88 1.96 -28.34
C GLN A 39 2.52 2.93 -27.19
N TRP A 40 1.23 3.23 -27.00
CA TRP A 40 0.79 4.21 -26.01
C TRP A 40 0.35 3.56 -24.69
N LEU A 41 -0.34 2.41 -24.76
CA LEU A 41 -0.88 1.74 -23.57
C LEU A 41 0.12 0.82 -22.91
N SER A 42 1.00 0.14 -23.66
CA SER A 42 1.95 -0.82 -23.07
C SER A 42 2.94 -0.14 -22.10
N PRO A 43 3.63 0.96 -22.46
CA PRO A 43 4.54 1.63 -21.52
C PRO A 43 3.81 2.25 -20.33
N GLY A 44 2.60 2.77 -20.57
CA GLY A 44 1.74 3.34 -19.52
C GLY A 44 1.27 2.29 -18.52
N LEU A 45 0.88 1.10 -18.98
CA LEU A 45 0.51 -0.03 -18.11
C LEU A 45 1.70 -0.48 -17.27
N ILE A 46 2.88 -0.67 -17.88
CA ILE A 46 4.09 -1.11 -17.18
C ILE A 46 4.46 -0.13 -16.06
N THR A 47 4.34 1.18 -16.34
CA THR A 47 4.62 2.22 -15.35
C THR A 47 3.61 2.18 -14.21
N LEU A 48 2.33 1.97 -14.52
CA LEU A 48 1.27 1.93 -13.51
C LEU A 48 1.39 0.68 -12.62
N GLU A 49 1.74 -0.47 -13.19
CA GLU A 49 2.02 -1.71 -12.45
C GLU A 49 3.24 -1.55 -11.53
N SER A 50 4.33 -0.93 -12.01
CA SER A 50 5.51 -0.65 -11.19
C SER A 50 5.18 0.25 -10.00
N VAL A 51 4.45 1.34 -10.24
CA VAL A 51 4.03 2.28 -9.17
C VAL A 51 3.12 1.58 -8.17
N LEU A 52 2.17 0.76 -8.63
CA LEU A 52 1.30 0.00 -7.72
C LEU A 52 2.07 -1.02 -6.88
N SER A 53 3.10 -1.66 -7.45
CA SER A 53 3.98 -2.57 -6.72
C SER A 53 4.77 -1.84 -5.64
N GLU A 54 5.36 -0.68 -5.96
CA GLU A 54 6.10 0.14 -4.98
C GLU A 54 5.20 0.61 -3.83
N PHE A 55 3.95 1.02 -4.14
CA PHE A 55 2.97 1.37 -3.12
C PHE A 55 2.57 0.18 -2.24
N GLN A 56 2.48 -1.03 -2.80
CA GLN A 56 2.21 -2.24 -2.02
C GLN A 56 3.36 -2.56 -1.07
N ASP A 57 4.60 -2.50 -1.56
CA ASP A 57 5.78 -2.74 -0.73
C ASP A 57 5.87 -1.74 0.45
N GLU A 58 5.54 -0.46 0.20
CA GLU A 58 5.53 0.58 1.25
C GLU A 58 4.39 0.39 2.28
N LEU A 59 3.23 -0.09 1.84
CA LEU A 59 2.13 -0.46 2.75
C LEU A 59 2.51 -1.64 3.64
N ASP A 60 3.13 -2.68 3.07
CA ASP A 60 3.56 -3.86 3.82
C ASP A 60 4.65 -3.53 4.86
N GLU A 61 5.56 -2.61 4.53
CA GLU A 61 6.56 -2.10 5.48
C GLU A 61 5.90 -1.31 6.62
N THR A 62 4.93 -0.47 6.28
CA THR A 62 4.18 0.32 7.27
C THR A 62 3.45 -0.58 8.25
N ASP A 63 2.74 -1.59 7.76
CA ASP A 63 2.02 -2.56 8.61
C ASP A 63 2.97 -3.30 9.55
N ARG A 64 4.16 -3.68 9.06
CA ARG A 64 5.19 -4.31 9.90
C ARG A 64 5.67 -3.37 11.02
N SER A 65 5.94 -2.11 10.68
CA SER A 65 6.38 -1.10 11.65
C SER A 65 5.32 -0.84 12.73
N VAL A 66 4.04 -0.79 12.35
CA VAL A 66 2.92 -0.68 13.30
C VAL A 66 2.89 -1.88 14.25
N GLY A 67 3.01 -3.11 13.72
CA GLY A 67 3.06 -4.31 14.56
C GLY A 67 4.23 -4.32 15.54
N GLU A 68 5.40 -3.82 15.16
CA GLU A 68 6.55 -3.67 16.06
C GLU A 68 6.31 -2.64 17.16
N LEU A 69 5.68 -1.50 16.83
CA LEU A 69 5.30 -0.48 17.80
C LEU A 69 4.26 -0.99 18.80
N GLU A 70 3.25 -1.73 18.34
CA GLU A 70 2.27 -2.37 19.21
C GLU A 70 2.93 -3.36 20.17
N ARG A 71 3.89 -4.17 19.69
CA ARG A 71 4.67 -5.08 20.54
C ARG A 71 5.45 -4.32 21.61
N LEU A 72 6.19 -3.27 21.22
CA LEU A 72 6.96 -2.45 22.16
C LEU A 72 6.07 -1.77 23.20
N TYR A 73 4.89 -1.29 22.78
CA TYR A 73 3.90 -0.71 23.68
C TYR A 73 3.43 -1.73 24.74
N GLN A 74 3.08 -2.95 24.32
CA GLN A 74 2.66 -4.01 25.23
C GLN A 74 3.77 -4.42 26.20
N GLU A 75 5.02 -4.51 25.73
CA GLU A 75 6.17 -4.79 26.60
C GLU A 75 6.35 -3.70 27.66
N TYR A 76 6.30 -2.42 27.25
CA TYR A 76 6.43 -1.31 28.18
C TYR A 76 5.27 -1.26 29.19
N TYR A 77 4.05 -1.52 28.74
CA TYR A 77 2.87 -1.57 29.61
C TYR A 77 3.00 -2.68 30.66
N SER A 78 3.40 -3.89 30.24
CA SER A 78 3.64 -5.02 31.13
C SER A 78 4.74 -4.74 32.16
N HIS A 79 5.83 -4.08 31.74
CA HIS A 79 6.88 -3.65 32.68
C HIS A 79 6.35 -2.63 33.70
N ALA A 80 5.61 -1.62 33.26
CA ALA A 80 5.03 -0.61 34.14
C ALA A 80 4.04 -1.22 35.16
N GLU A 81 3.24 -2.21 34.75
CA GLU A 81 2.31 -2.91 35.63
C GLU A 81 3.03 -3.74 36.70
N ASN A 82 4.12 -4.41 36.32
CA ASN A 82 4.98 -5.13 37.27
C ASN A 82 5.64 -4.19 38.28
N ASP A 83 6.19 -3.08 37.82
CA ASP A 83 6.83 -2.07 38.69
C ASP A 83 5.82 -1.46 39.67
N LEU A 84 4.62 -1.14 39.20
CA LEU A 84 3.55 -0.62 40.06
C LEU A 84 3.18 -1.65 41.14
N THR A 85 3.06 -2.92 40.78
CA THR A 85 2.76 -4.02 41.71
C THR A 85 3.86 -4.17 42.75
N LEU A 86 5.13 -4.09 42.35
CA LEU A 86 6.27 -4.12 43.27
C LEU A 86 6.22 -2.96 44.28
N VAL A 87 5.96 -1.74 43.80
CA VAL A 87 5.85 -0.56 44.67
C VAL A 87 4.69 -0.70 45.66
N GLN A 88 3.53 -1.21 45.21
CA GLN A 88 2.39 -1.47 46.09
C GLN A 88 2.72 -2.51 47.17
N ASN A 89 3.37 -3.60 46.79
CA ASN A 89 3.80 -4.65 47.73
C ASN A 89 4.81 -4.10 48.76
N MET A 90 5.77 -3.27 48.34
CA MET A 90 6.74 -2.63 49.24
C MET A 90 6.05 -1.68 50.23
N ARG A 91 5.12 -0.85 49.74
CA ARG A 91 4.31 0.04 50.60
C ARG A 91 3.53 -0.76 51.63
N ASP A 92 2.86 -1.83 51.21
CA ASP A 92 2.02 -2.64 52.10
C ASP A 92 2.87 -3.38 53.15
N ALA A 93 4.03 -3.88 52.77
CA ALA A 93 5.00 -4.47 53.70
C ALA A 93 5.49 -3.44 54.73
N GLN A 94 5.78 -2.21 54.29
CA GLN A 94 6.21 -1.12 55.18
C GLN A 94 5.10 -0.72 56.16
N MET A 95 3.85 -0.62 55.71
CA MET A 95 2.70 -0.32 56.59
C MET A 95 2.48 -1.43 57.63
N ARG A 96 2.61 -2.70 57.25
CA ARG A 96 2.52 -3.82 58.21
C ARG A 96 3.64 -3.77 59.24
N ALA A 97 4.88 -3.50 58.82
CA ALA A 97 6.00 -3.37 59.74
C ALA A 97 5.82 -2.19 60.73
N PHE A 98 5.24 -1.09 60.26
CA PHE A 98 4.92 0.06 61.11
C PHE A 98 3.85 -0.29 62.16
N ALA A 99 2.75 -0.93 61.74
CA ALA A 99 1.68 -1.36 62.65
C ALA A 99 2.18 -2.30 63.75
N VAL A 100 3.10 -3.22 63.41
CA VAL A 100 3.71 -4.15 64.37
C VAL A 100 4.61 -3.44 65.40
N ASN A 101 5.31 -2.37 65.00
CA ASN A 101 6.21 -1.63 65.90
C ASN A 101 5.47 -0.64 66.81
N GLU A 102 4.29 -0.16 66.43
CA GLU A 102 3.49 0.77 67.26
C GLU A 102 2.55 0.08 68.27
N GLY A 103 2.52 -1.26 68.33
CA GLY A 103 1.83 -1.99 69.39
C GLY A 103 0.31 -1.84 69.39
N VAL A 104 -0.30 -1.85 68.20
CA VAL A 104 -1.75 -2.12 68.00
C VAL A 104 -1.94 -3.58 67.60
#